data_AF-A0A842QPC5-F1
#
_entry.id   AF-A0A842QPC5-F1
#
_cell.length_a   1.000
_cell.length_b   1.000
_cell.length_c   1.000
_cell.angle_alpha   90.00
_cell.angle_beta   90.00
_cell.angle_gamma   90.00
#
_symmetry.space_group_name_H-M   'P 1'
#
loop_
_entity.id
_entity.type
_entity.pdbx_description
1 polymer ?
#
loop_
_entity_poly.entity_id
_entity_poly.type
_entity_poly.pdbx_seq_one_letter_code
_entity_poly.pdbx_strand_id
1 'polypeptide(L)' 'MNDSLDEKECMLRRIKQLYGDRLSEEQLDAVEKKLEPILSALKDVREVPLENGDEPMIVFKPYREDRI' A
#
# COMPACT_ATOMS: atom_id res chain seq x y z
N MET A 1 -9.98 12.84 -14.42
CA MET A 1 -8.54 12.73 -14.11
C MET A 1 -8.14 11.30 -14.44
N ASN A 2 -7.08 11.10 -15.24
CA ASN A 2 -6.59 9.77 -15.61
C ASN A 2 -5.82 9.16 -14.40
N ASP A 3 -6.52 8.88 -13.30
CA ASP A 3 -5.89 8.55 -12.01
C ASP A 3 -5.11 7.22 -12.03
N SER A 4 -5.46 6.31 -12.94
CA SER A 4 -4.80 5.00 -13.01
C SER A 4 -3.39 5.03 -13.62
N LEU A 5 -3.02 6.12 -14.31
CA LEU A 5 -1.69 6.29 -14.92
C LEU A 5 -0.70 6.99 -13.97
N ASP A 6 -1.12 7.52 -12.82
CA ASP A 6 -0.25 8.31 -11.91
C ASP A 6 0.17 7.55 -10.63
N GLU A 7 -0.69 6.72 -10.05
CA GLU A 7 -0.38 6.06 -8.76
C GLU A 7 0.77 5.04 -8.88
N LYS A 8 0.74 4.20 -9.91
CA LYS A 8 1.81 3.23 -10.19
C LYS A 8 3.14 3.92 -10.44
N GLU A 9 3.15 4.96 -11.25
CA GLU A 9 4.34 5.74 -11.58
C GLU A 9 4.90 6.45 -10.34
N CYS A 10 4.02 7.04 -9.52
CA CYS A 10 4.40 7.64 -8.25
C CYS A 10 5.04 6.62 -7.29
N MET A 11 4.47 5.42 -7.17
CA MET A 11 5.03 4.35 -6.33
C MET A 11 6.38 3.87 -6.87
N LEU A 12 6.50 3.62 -8.17
CA LEU A 12 7.77 3.21 -8.79
C LEU A 12 8.85 4.28 -8.63
N ARG A 13 8.50 5.55 -8.84
CA ARG A 13 9.41 6.69 -8.61
C ARG A 13 9.88 6.72 -7.16
N ARG A 14 8.97 6.50 -6.20
CA ARG A 14 9.32 6.47 -4.77
C ARG A 14 10.24 5.31 -4.42
N ILE A 15 9.99 4.12 -5.00
CA ILE A 15 10.84 2.94 -4.80
C ILE A 15 12.24 3.19 -5.38
N LYS A 16 12.33 3.74 -6.58
CA LYS A 16 13.63 4.11 -7.19
C LYS A 16 14.37 5.16 -6.35
N GLN A 17 13.68 6.15 -5.80
CA GLN A 17 14.30 7.16 -4.92
C GLN A 17 14.86 6.56 -3.62
N LEU A 18 14.19 5.57 -3.03
CA LEU A 18 14.59 5.00 -1.74
C LEU A 18 15.58 3.84 -1.89
N TYR A 19 15.48 3.08 -2.98
CA TYR A 19 16.14 1.79 -3.14
C TYR A 19 16.83 1.59 -4.49
N GLY A 20 16.82 2.58 -5.40
CA GLY A 20 17.36 2.44 -6.76
C GLY A 20 18.80 1.95 -6.80
N ASP A 21 19.66 2.46 -5.91
CA ASP A 21 21.07 2.05 -5.82
C ASP A 21 21.27 0.62 -5.28
N ARG A 22 20.20 -0.01 -4.78
CA ARG A 22 20.21 -1.36 -4.17
C ARG A 22 19.42 -2.39 -4.97
N LEU A 23 18.77 -1.98 -6.05
CA LEU A 23 17.94 -2.84 -6.88
C LEU A 23 18.56 -2.99 -8.26
N SER A 24 18.68 -4.23 -8.72
CA SER A 24 18.96 -4.47 -10.14
C SER A 24 17.75 -4.12 -11.00
N GLU A 25 17.98 -3.96 -12.30
CA GLU A 25 16.90 -3.74 -13.27
C GLU A 25 15.86 -4.89 -13.24
N GLU A 26 16.32 -6.14 -13.15
CA GLU A 26 15.42 -7.30 -13.03
C GLU A 26 14.55 -7.25 -11.75
N GLN A 27 15.11 -6.76 -10.64
CA GLN A 27 14.36 -6.59 -9.40
C GLN A 27 13.36 -5.44 -9.48
N LEU A 28 13.71 -4.35 -10.16
CA LEU A 28 12.79 -3.24 -10.43
C LEU A 28 11.60 -3.70 -11.31
N ASP A 29 11.88 -4.45 -12.36
CA ASP A 29 10.84 -5.04 -13.22
C ASP A 29 9.93 -6.01 -12.44
N ALA A 30 10.52 -6.82 -11.56
CA ALA A 30 9.75 -7.71 -10.69
C ALA A 30 8.85 -6.95 -9.71
N VAL A 31 9.33 -5.84 -9.16
CA VAL A 31 8.54 -4.94 -8.30
C VAL A 31 7.39 -4.32 -9.08
N GLU A 32 7.65 -3.83 -10.29
CA GLU A 32 6.62 -3.24 -11.14
C GLU A 32 5.50 -4.23 -11.44
N LYS A 33 5.84 -5.47 -11.82
CA LYS A 33 4.85 -6.53 -12.08
C LYS A 33 4.03 -6.88 -10.84
N LYS A 34 4.61 -6.77 -9.64
CA LYS A 34 3.92 -7.04 -8.37
C LYS A 34 3.02 -5.90 -7.90
N LEU A 35 3.24 -4.66 -8.37
CA LEU A 35 2.37 -3.53 -8.03
C LEU A 35 0.99 -3.62 -8.68
N GLU A 36 0.91 -4.17 -9.90
CA GLU A 36 -0.34 -4.27 -10.66
C GLU A 36 -1.49 -4.95 -9.89
N PRO A 37 -1.33 -6.17 -9.32
CA PRO A 37 -2.41 -6.80 -8.56
C PRO A 37 -2.78 -6.04 -7.29
N ILE A 38 -1.83 -5.36 -6.65
CA ILE A 38 -2.07 -4.55 -5.44
C ILE A 38 -2.95 -3.35 -5.79
N LEU A 39 -2.61 -2.64 -6.86
CA LEU A 39 -3.40 -1.49 -7.33
C LEU A 39 -4.80 -1.89 -7.76
N SER A 40 -4.97 -3.08 -8.35
CA SER A 40 -6.29 -3.64 -8.65
C SER A 40 -7.10 -3.86 -7.37
N ALA A 41 -6.53 -4.54 -6.37
CA ALA A 41 -7.21 -4.79 -5.10
C ALA A 41 -7.55 -3.49 -4.35
N LEU A 42 -6.69 -2.46 -4.45
CA LEU A 42 -6.96 -1.16 -3.84
C LEU A 42 -8.17 -0.45 -4.46
N LYS A 43 -8.45 -0.65 -5.76
CA LYS A 43 -9.68 -0.12 -6.38
C LYS A 43 -10.90 -0.73 -5.71
N ASP A 44 -10.91 -2.05 -5.55
CA ASP A 44 -12.02 -2.78 -4.91
C ASP A 44 -12.22 -2.34 -3.45
N VAL A 45 -11.13 -2.14 -2.70
CA VAL A 45 -11.20 -1.67 -1.30
C VAL A 45 -11.74 -0.24 -1.21
N ARG A 46 -11.38 0.64 -2.15
CA ARG A 46 -11.85 2.05 -2.18
C ARG A 46 -13.34 2.17 -2.50
N GLU A 47 -13.94 1.16 -3.11
CA GLU A 47 -15.38 1.14 -3.40
C GLU A 47 -16.22 0.83 -2.15
N VAL A 48 -15.60 0.36 -1.06
CA VAL A 48 -16.30 0.08 0.20
C VAL A 48 -16.44 1.39 1.00
N PRO A 49 -17.66 1.93 1.17
CA PRO A 49 -17.86 3.13 1.98
C PRO A 49 -17.65 2.79 3.45
N LEU A 50 -16.92 3.66 4.15
CA LEU A 50 -16.73 3.57 5.60
C LEU A 50 -17.60 4.63 6.30
N GLU A 51 -18.28 4.22 7.36
CA GLU A 51 -18.99 5.10 8.28
C GLU A 51 -18.10 5.46 9.48
N ASN A 52 -18.42 6.55 10.19
CA ASN A 52 -17.65 7.00 11.37
C ASN A 52 -17.58 5.94 12.49
N GLY A 53 -18.39 4.88 12.44
CA GLY A 53 -18.37 3.77 13.39
C GLY A 53 -17.54 2.55 12.95
N ASP A 54 -16.98 2.56 11.74
CA ASP A 54 -16.17 1.45 11.24
C ASP A 54 -14.77 1.48 11.86
N GLU A 55 -14.61 0.74 12.95
CA GLU A 55 -13.34 0.59 13.64
C GLU A 55 -12.42 -0.40 12.92
N PRO A 56 -11.08 -0.20 12.98
CA PRO A 56 -10.13 -1.21 12.55
C PRO A 56 -10.36 -2.54 13.30
N MET A 57 -10.18 -3.68 12.61
CA MET A 57 -10.29 -5.01 13.25
C MET A 57 -9.40 -5.16 14.50
N ILE A 58 -8.28 -4.44 14.53
CA ILE A 58 -7.36 -4.40 15.66
C ILE A 58 -7.28 -2.96 16.14
N VAL A 59 -7.92 -2.70 17.27
CA VAL A 59 -7.82 -1.43 17.98
C VAL A 59 -6.60 -1.48 18.90
N PHE A 60 -5.84 -0.37 18.94
CA PHE A 60 -4.75 -0.22 19.88
C PHE A 60 -5.24 -0.40 21.32
N LYS A 61 -4.62 -1.31 22.06
CA LYS A 61 -4.87 -1.50 23.50
C LYS A 61 -3.58 -1.18 24.25
N PRO A 62 -3.55 -0.12 25.07
CA PRO A 62 -2.38 0.15 25.89
C PRO A 62 -2.16 -1.04 26.83
N TYR A 63 -0.91 -1.45 26.96
CA TYR A 63 -0.53 -2.48 27.91
C TYR A 63 -0.88 -2.02 29.33
N ARG A 64 -1.49 -2.91 30.12
CA ARG A 64 -1.70 -2.72 31.55
C ARG A 64 -1.33 -3.99 32.29
N GLU A 65 -0.49 -3.84 33.32
CA GLU A 65 0.10 -4.94 34.09
C GLU A 65 -0.94 -5.74 34.91
N ASP A 66 -2.11 -5.15 35.17
CA ASP A 66 -3.21 -5.70 35.98
C ASP A 66 -4.18 -6.63 35.22
N ARG A 67 -3.92 -6.93 33.94
CA ARG A 67 -4.79 -7.77 33.10
C ARG A 67 -4.02 -8.96 32.54
N ILE A 68 -3.73 -9.93 33.42
CA ILE A 68 -3.39 -11.32 33.07
C ILE A 68 -4.43 -12.23 33.70
#